data_AF-A0A2A4TVU7-F1
#
_entry.id   AF-A0A2A4TVU7-F1
#
_cell.length_a   1.000
_cell.length_b   1.000
_cell.length_c   1.000
_cell.angle_alpha   90.00
_cell.angle_beta   90.00
_cell.angle_gamma   90.00
#
_symmetry.space_group_name_H-M   'P 1'
#
loop_
_entity.id
_entity.type
_entity.pdbx_description
1 polymer ?
#
loop_
_entity_poly.entity_id
_entity_poly.type
_entity_poly.pdbx_seq_one_letter_code
_entity_poly.pdbx_strand_id
1 'polypeptide(L)'
;MLIICERGMQVQHDKLYNDREQLSEHLSIINGIKLTIREIETLSLWISGVTSKTAGKILGISSKTVESYRENIKYKLRVYNKEQLFTHLEKHGVLQQLFYFGRNYVML
;
A
#
# COMPACT_ATOMS: atom_id res chain seq x y z
N MET A 1 -1.99 -38.07 -24.42
CA MET A 1 -1.92 -37.71 -25.85
C MET A 1 -2.04 -36.20 -25.92
N LEU A 2 -0.93 -35.57 -26.31
CA LEU A 2 -0.71 -34.11 -26.36
C LEU A 2 -1.53 -33.48 -27.49
N ILE A 3 -2.03 -32.25 -27.28
CA ILE A 3 -1.65 -31.13 -28.16
C ILE A 3 -1.34 -29.93 -27.27
N ILE A 4 -0.08 -29.55 -27.33
CA ILE A 4 0.53 -28.35 -26.76
C ILE A 4 0.14 -27.20 -27.71
N CYS A 5 -0.45 -26.12 -27.21
CA CYS A 5 -0.45 -24.84 -27.91
C CYS A 5 0.61 -23.95 -27.24
N GLU A 6 1.82 -24.02 -27.77
CA GLU A 6 2.96 -23.20 -27.41
C GLU A 6 2.71 -21.75 -27.84
N ARG A 7 2.44 -20.86 -26.88
CA ARG A 7 2.92 -19.45 -26.81
C ARG A 7 2.08 -18.64 -25.82
N GLY A 8 2.70 -18.30 -24.70
CA GLY A 8 2.64 -16.91 -24.22
C GLY A 8 1.49 -16.48 -23.33
N MET A 9 1.03 -17.29 -22.38
CA MET A 9 0.28 -16.73 -21.25
C MET A 9 0.60 -17.44 -19.94
N GLN A 10 1.85 -17.27 -19.50
CA GLN A 10 2.32 -17.76 -18.22
C GLN A 10 2.82 -16.56 -17.39
N VAL A 11 2.17 -16.39 -16.23
CA VAL A 11 2.76 -15.87 -14.98
C VAL A 11 3.11 -14.37 -14.90
N GLN A 12 2.10 -13.48 -14.92
CA GLN A 12 2.28 -12.10 -14.41
C GLN A 12 1.30 -11.67 -13.30
N HIS A 13 0.24 -12.45 -13.03
CA HIS A 13 -0.75 -12.12 -11.99
C HIS A 13 -0.47 -12.74 -10.60
N ASP A 14 0.37 -13.79 -10.52
CA ASP A 14 0.58 -14.57 -9.27
C ASP A 14 1.46 -13.87 -8.23
N LYS A 15 2.43 -13.06 -8.65
CA LYS A 15 3.41 -12.45 -7.74
C LYS A 15 2.80 -11.33 -6.89
N LEU A 16 2.03 -10.46 -7.54
CA LEU A 16 1.35 -9.32 -6.92
C LEU A 16 0.27 -9.76 -5.90
N TYR A 17 -0.41 -10.87 -6.16
CA TYR A 17 -1.45 -11.38 -5.25
C TYR A 17 -0.85 -11.95 -3.96
N ASN A 18 0.22 -12.75 -4.08
CA ASN A 18 0.99 -13.23 -2.93
C ASN A 18 1.59 -12.08 -2.11
N ASP A 19 2.08 -11.03 -2.77
CA ASP A 19 2.65 -9.86 -2.10
C ASP A 19 1.58 -9.09 -1.31
N ARG A 20 0.33 -8.96 -1.80
CA ARG A 20 -0.75 -8.28 -1.07
C ARG A 20 -1.21 -9.02 0.18
N GLU A 21 -1.30 -10.35 0.11
CA GLU A 21 -1.76 -11.17 1.24
C GLU A 21 -0.70 -11.24 2.35
N GLN A 22 0.57 -11.43 1.99
CA GLN A 22 1.69 -11.37 2.96
C GLN A 22 1.86 -9.99 3.60
N LEU A 23 1.62 -8.92 2.83
CA LEU A 23 1.65 -7.54 3.33
C LEU A 23 0.48 -7.25 4.28
N SER A 24 -0.72 -7.73 3.96
CA SER A 24 -1.91 -7.59 4.80
C SER A 24 -1.65 -8.17 6.18
N GLU A 25 -0.98 -9.31 6.29
CA GLU A 25 -0.73 -9.94 7.58
C GLU A 25 0.35 -9.18 8.38
N HIS A 26 1.50 -8.85 7.79
CA HIS A 26 2.63 -8.24 8.49
C HIS A 26 2.49 -6.72 8.74
N LEU A 27 1.82 -5.97 7.85
CA LEU A 27 1.63 -4.52 7.99
C LEU A 27 0.25 -4.12 8.55
N SER A 28 -0.64 -5.09 8.77
CA SER A 28 -1.91 -4.81 9.47
C SER A 28 -1.70 -4.26 10.86
N ILE A 29 -0.52 -4.43 11.47
CA ILE A 29 -0.22 -3.93 12.81
C ILE A 29 1.05 -3.09 12.76
N ILE A 30 0.90 -1.78 12.99
CA ILE A 30 2.03 -0.86 13.19
C ILE A 30 1.97 -0.40 14.63
N ASN A 31 2.99 -0.69 15.43
CA ASN A 31 3.04 -0.34 16.85
C ASN A 31 1.81 -0.82 17.66
N GLY A 32 1.34 -2.05 17.40
CA GLY A 32 0.14 -2.60 18.04
C GLY A 32 -1.19 -2.02 17.53
N ILE A 33 -1.15 -1.09 16.57
CA ILE A 33 -2.35 -0.45 16.01
C ILE A 33 -2.74 -1.13 14.70
N LYS A 34 -4.00 -1.58 14.63
CA LYS A 34 -4.51 -2.25 13.44
C LYS A 34 -4.92 -1.26 12.34
N LEU A 35 -4.25 -1.35 11.20
CA LEU A 35 -4.63 -0.69 9.96
C LEU A 35 -5.42 -1.65 9.06
N THR A 36 -6.40 -1.11 8.36
CA THR A 36 -7.14 -1.81 7.31
C THR A 36 -6.31 -1.87 6.03
N ILE A 37 -6.65 -2.79 5.13
CA ILE A 37 -5.99 -2.92 3.83
C ILE A 37 -6.00 -1.58 3.07
N ARG A 38 -7.14 -0.89 3.03
CA ARG A 38 -7.26 0.41 2.33
C ARG A 38 -6.40 1.52 2.95
N GLU A 39 -6.21 1.48 4.27
CA GLU A 39 -5.31 2.40 4.96
C GLU A 39 -3.85 2.09 4.63
N ILE A 40 -3.45 0.81 4.57
CA ILE A 40 -2.09 0.40 4.17
C ILE A 40 -1.78 0.80 2.72
N GLU A 41 -2.71 0.55 1.80
CA GLU A 41 -2.59 0.97 0.39
C GLU A 41 -2.48 2.48 0.25
N THR A 42 -3.30 3.23 0.99
CA THR A 42 -3.24 4.69 1.00
C THR A 42 -1.92 5.19 1.61
N LEU A 43 -1.46 4.54 2.68
CA LEU A 43 -0.23 4.88 3.37
C LEU A 43 0.99 4.68 2.47
N SER A 44 1.08 3.54 1.79
CA SER A 44 2.20 3.21 0.90
C SER A 44 2.33 4.22 -0.25
N LEU A 45 1.20 4.59 -0.86
CA LEU A 45 1.13 5.62 -1.90
C LEU A 45 1.52 7.00 -1.34
N TRP A 46 1.05 7.33 -0.14
CA TRP A 46 1.32 8.64 0.47
C TRP A 46 2.80 8.85 0.80
N ILE A 47 3.46 7.85 1.39
CA ILE A 47 4.90 7.93 1.66
C ILE A 47 5.73 7.90 0.37
N SER A 48 5.22 7.28 -0.69
CA SER A 48 5.82 7.28 -2.02
C SER A 48 5.63 8.62 -2.77
N GLY A 49 5.03 9.62 -2.14
CA GLY A 49 4.85 10.96 -2.72
C GLY A 49 3.64 11.11 -3.63
N VAL A 50 2.76 10.10 -3.69
CA VAL A 50 1.57 10.15 -4.56
C VAL A 50 0.52 11.08 -3.96
N THR A 51 -0.02 11.99 -4.79
CA THR A 51 -1.08 12.93 -4.38
C THR A 51 -2.41 12.21 -4.14
N SER A 52 -3.31 12.80 -3.34
CA SER A 52 -4.64 12.21 -3.08
C SER A 52 -5.44 11.98 -4.38
N LYS A 53 -5.28 12.89 -5.36
CA LYS A 53 -5.92 12.79 -6.68
C LYS A 53 -5.41 11.59 -7.46
N THR A 54 -4.10 11.42 -7.56
CA THR A 54 -3.49 10.29 -8.27
C THR A 54 -3.76 8.98 -7.55
N ALA A 55 -3.65 8.96 -6.22
CA ALA A 55 -3.96 7.78 -5.41
C ALA A 55 -5.43 7.35 -5.57
N GLY A 56 -6.37 8.30 -5.67
CA GLY A 56 -7.77 7.98 -5.95
C GLY A 56 -7.95 7.27 -7.30
N LYS A 57 -7.24 7.72 -8.34
CA LYS A 57 -7.23 7.05 -9.65
C LYS A 57 -6.66 5.64 -9.57
N ILE A 58 -5.51 5.47 -8.91
CA ILE A 58 -4.83 4.17 -8.73
C ILE A 58 -5.72 3.18 -7.97
N LEU A 59 -6.38 3.64 -6.90
CA LEU A 59 -7.19 2.78 -6.04
C LEU A 59 -8.66 2.63 -6.49
N GLY A 60 -9.08 3.34 -7.55
CA GLY A 60 -10.45 3.31 -8.05
C GLY A 60 -11.47 3.97 -7.10
N ILE A 61 -11.07 4.98 -6.32
CA ILE A 61 -11.90 5.67 -5.33
C ILE A 61 -11.78 7.20 -5.45
N SER A 62 -12.66 7.95 -4.78
CA SER A 62 -12.59 9.41 -4.79
C SER A 62 -11.34 9.92 -4.04
N SER A 63 -10.78 11.05 -4.50
CA SER A 63 -9.67 11.71 -3.79
C SER A 63 -10.04 12.11 -2.36
N LYS A 64 -11.32 12.43 -2.12
CA LYS A 64 -11.85 12.73 -0.79
C LYS A 64 -11.83 11.52 0.12
N THR A 65 -12.13 10.33 -0.41
CA THR A 65 -12.02 9.07 0.33
C THR A 65 -10.56 8.77 0.69
N VAL A 66 -9.61 9.05 -0.20
CA VAL A 66 -8.17 8.92 0.09
C VAL A 66 -7.75 9.86 1.24
N GLU A 67 -8.23 11.10 1.23
CA GLU A 67 -7.97 12.05 2.33
C GLU A 67 -8.54 11.55 3.65
N SER A 68 -9.78 11.03 3.65
CA SER A 68 -10.36 10.40 4.84
C SER A 68 -9.51 9.24 5.37
N TYR A 69 -8.98 8.39 4.49
CA TYR A 69 -8.04 7.33 4.94
C TYR A 69 -6.76 7.92 5.53
N ARG A 70 -6.18 8.98 4.97
CA ARG A 70 -5.00 9.65 5.54
C ARG A 70 -5.27 10.26 6.91
N GLU A 71 -6.42 10.89 7.09
CA GLU A 71 -6.84 11.40 8.41
C GLU A 71 -7.01 10.28 9.42
N ASN A 72 -7.64 9.17 9.04
CA ASN A 72 -7.78 8.00 9.89
C ASN A 72 -6.43 7.39 10.27
N ILE A 73 -5.49 7.30 9.34
CA ILE A 73 -4.13 6.82 9.60
C ILE A 73 -3.42 7.73 10.61
N LYS A 74 -3.48 9.05 10.41
CA LYS A 74 -2.90 10.04 11.33
C LYS A 74 -3.47 9.88 12.74
N TYR A 75 -4.80 9.77 12.85
CA TYR A 75 -5.50 9.54 14.12
C TYR A 75 -5.06 8.25 14.79
N LYS A 76 -5.04 7.14 14.04
CA LYS A 76 -4.66 5.81 14.54
C LYS A 76 -3.21 5.78 15.02
N LEU A 77 -2.28 6.31 14.23
CA LEU A 77 -0.85 6.33 14.55
C LEU A 77 -0.45 7.47 15.50
N ARG A 78 -1.40 8.34 15.88
CA ARG A 78 -1.17 9.53 16.72
C ARG A 78 -0.07 10.45 16.17
N VAL A 79 -0.09 10.67 14.86
CA VAL A 79 0.84 11.57 14.15
C VAL A 79 0.08 12.73 13.55
N TYR A 80 0.67 13.92 13.58
CA TYR A 80 -0.01 15.15 13.18
C TYR A 80 0.37 15.63 11.78
N ASN A 81 1.56 15.27 11.31
CA ASN A 81 2.09 15.71 10.04
C ASN A 81 2.87 14.59 9.33
N LYS A 82 3.28 14.88 8.09
CA LYS A 82 3.99 13.92 7.25
C LYS A 82 5.34 13.54 7.86
N GLU A 83 6.11 14.50 8.40
CA GLU A 83 7.42 14.24 9.00
C GLU A 83 7.32 13.24 10.17
N GLN A 84 6.40 13.46 11.11
CA GLN A 84 6.16 12.55 12.23
C GLN A 84 5.73 11.16 11.77
N LEU A 85 4.96 11.07 10.68
CA LEU A 85 4.60 9.78 10.09
C LEU A 85 5.86 9.03 9.61
N PHE A 86 6.78 9.70 8.92
CA PHE A 86 8.03 9.09 8.47
C PHE A 86 8.87 8.58 9.65
N THR A 87 9.10 9.43 10.66
CA THR A 87 9.83 9.04 11.86
C THR A 87 9.17 7.86 12.58
N HIS A 88 7.83 7.84 12.65
CA HIS A 88 7.09 6.75 13.27
C HIS A 88 7.28 5.43 12.51
N LEU A 89 7.13 5.44 11.19
CA LEU A 89 7.29 4.24 10.36
C LEU A 89 8.72 3.71 10.33
N GLU A 90 9.71 4.61 10.35
CA GLU A 90 11.13 4.27 10.42
C GLU A 90 11.46 3.59 11.75
N LYS A 91 11.00 4.17 12.87
CA LYS A 91 11.18 3.60 14.21
C LYS A 91 10.62 2.19 14.34
N HIS A 92 9.55 1.89 13.61
CA HIS A 92 8.90 0.57 13.61
C HIS A 92 9.37 -0.37 12.49
N GLY A 93 10.36 0.02 11.68
CA GLY A 93 11.00 -0.84 10.68
C GLY A 93 10.14 -1.18 9.45
N VAL A 94 9.00 -0.52 9.28
CA VAL A 94 8.03 -0.81 8.20
C VAL A 94 8.17 0.10 6.98
N LEU A 95 8.97 1.17 7.09
CA LEU A 95 9.10 2.21 6.06
C LEU A 95 9.55 1.65 4.70
N GLN A 96 10.57 0.78 4.69
CA GLN A 96 11.10 0.21 3.44
C GLN A 96 10.09 -0.69 2.71
N GLN A 97 9.32 -1.48 3.47
CA GLN A 97 8.29 -2.36 2.93
C GLN A 97 7.17 -1.55 2.27
N LEU A 98 6.70 -0.50 2.96
CA LEU A 98 5.70 0.42 2.43
C LEU A 98 6.20 1.15 1.16
N PHE A 99 7.47 1.52 1.08
CA PHE A 99 8.07 2.15 -0.10
C PHE A 99 8.18 1.21 -1.30
N TYR A 100 8.55 -0.05 -1.06
CA TYR A 100 8.56 -1.07 -2.10
C TYR A 100 7.15 -1.21 -2.70
N PHE A 101 6.15 -1.34 -1.84
CA PHE A 101 4.76 -1.52 -2.27
C PHE A 101 4.22 -0.31 -3.02
N GLY A 102 4.33 0.90 -2.44
CA GLY A 102 3.81 2.11 -3.06
C GLY A 102 4.39 2.38 -4.45
N ARG A 103 5.67 2.06 -4.68
CA ARG A 103 6.29 2.14 -6.02
C ARG A 103 5.74 1.13 -7.01
N ASN A 104 5.39 -0.08 -6.57
CA ASN A 104 4.78 -1.09 -7.45
C ASN A 104 3.38 -0.68 -7.94
N TYR A 105 2.60 0.10 -7.19
CA TYR A 105 1.33 0.65 -7.69
C TYR A 105 1.50 1.72 -8.76
N VAL A 106 2.62 2.42 -8.77
CA VAL A 106 2.86 3.55 -9.70
C VAL A 106 3.38 3.05 -11.05
N MET A 107 3.88 1.81 -11.14
CA MET A 107 4.28 1.15 -12.39
C MET A 107 3.15 0.38 -13.09
N LEU A 108 1.94 0.36 -12.51
CA LEU A 108 0.71 -0.21 -13.09
C LEU A 108 -0.15 0.91 -13.70
#